data_AF-A0A5E7WCQ8-F1
#
_entry.id   AF-A0A5E7WCQ8-F1
#
_cell.length_a   1.000
_cell.length_b   1.000
_cell.length_c   1.000
_cell.angle_alpha   90.00
_cell.angle_beta   90.00
_cell.angle_gamma   90.00
#
_symmetry.space_group_name_H-M   'P 1'
#
loop_
_entity.id
_entity.type
_entity.pdbx_description
1 polymer ?
#
loop_
_entity_poly.entity_id
_entity_poly.type
_entity_poly.pdbx_seq_one_letter_code
_entity_poly.pdbx_strand_id
1 'polypeptide(L)' 'MNATTQNSSSTFEMLQARKAHLTALLKIVDTRFGKSTAIQKLTITAIKAEIGLIEHKLKKRL' A
#
# COMPACT_ATOMS: atom_id res chain seq x y z
N MET A 1 -29.06 17.73 -1.80
CA MET A 1 -27.58 17.82 -1.77
C MET A 1 -27.06 16.79 -0.77
N ASN A 2 -26.48 15.66 -1.20
CA ASN A 2 -25.91 14.61 -0.33
C ASN A 2 -24.70 13.91 -1.00
N ALA A 3 -23.79 14.67 -1.64
CA ALA A 3 -22.71 14.08 -2.43
C ALA A 3 -21.36 13.98 -1.70
N THR A 4 -21.25 14.49 -0.48
CA THR A 4 -19.94 14.66 0.20
C THR A 4 -19.52 13.47 1.06
N THR A 5 -20.41 12.55 1.41
CA THR A 5 -20.11 11.40 2.28
C THR A 5 -19.73 10.12 1.53
N GLN A 6 -20.12 9.97 0.26
CA GLN A 6 -19.73 8.79 -0.54
C GLN A 6 -18.25 8.82 -0.97
N ASN A 7 -17.65 10.00 -1.09
CA ASN A 7 -16.27 10.16 -1.57
C ASN A 7 -15.21 9.75 -0.54
N SER A 8 -15.49 9.88 0.75
CA SER A 8 -14.56 9.57 1.83
C SER A 8 -14.54 8.07 2.11
N SER A 9 -15.71 7.40 2.05
CA SER A 9 -15.83 5.94 2.11
C SER A 9 -15.13 5.27 0.93
N SER A 10 -15.37 5.73 -0.30
CA SER A 10 -14.75 5.14 -1.50
C SER A 10 -13.23 5.32 -1.52
N THR A 11 -12.73 6.46 -1.05
CA THR A 11 -11.29 6.69 -0.96
C THR A 11 -10.63 5.93 0.19
N PHE A 12 -11.34 5.66 1.29
CA PHE A 12 -10.87 4.77 2.36
C PHE A 12 -10.79 3.31 1.89
N GLU A 13 -11.84 2.80 1.24
CA GLU A 13 -11.87 1.47 0.64
C GLU A 13 -10.78 1.29 -0.42
N MET A 14 -10.59 2.30 -1.28
CA MET A 14 -9.51 2.32 -2.27
C MET A 14 -8.12 2.26 -1.60
N LEU A 15 -7.89 3.00 -0.52
CA LEU A 15 -6.62 2.96 0.21
C LEU A 15 -6.39 1.59 0.86
N GLN A 16 -7.43 0.95 1.41
CA GLN A 16 -7.33 -0.42 1.92
C GLN A 16 -7.03 -1.43 0.81
N ALA A 17 -7.74 -1.38 -0.31
CA ALA A 17 -7.50 -2.27 -1.45
C ALA A 17 -6.07 -2.10 -1.99
N ARG A 18 -5.57 -0.87 -2.10
CA ARG A 18 -4.19 -0.58 -2.51
C ARG A 18 -3.17 -1.13 -1.51
N LYS A 19 -3.40 -0.98 -0.21
CA LYS A 19 -2.55 -1.56 0.84
C LYS A 19 -2.49 -3.09 0.73
N ALA A 20 -3.64 -3.75 0.57
CA ALA A 20 -3.72 -5.20 0.44
C ALA A 20 -2.95 -5.69 -0.80
N HIS A 21 -3.12 -5.02 -1.94
CA HIS A 21 -2.40 -5.32 -3.17
C HIS A 21 -0.88 -5.17 -3.01
N LEU A 22 -0.41 -4.06 -2.43
CA LEU A 22 1.01 -3.84 -2.15
C LEU A 22 1.60 -4.87 -1.20
N THR A 23 0.82 -5.32 -0.22
CA THR A 23 1.24 -6.38 0.72
C THR A 23 1.41 -7.71 0.00
N ALA A 24 0.52 -8.03 -0.95
CA ALA A 24 0.66 -9.22 -1.78
C ALA A 24 1.90 -9.15 -2.69
N LEU A 25 2.14 -8.00 -3.33
CA LEU A 25 3.35 -7.76 -4.13
C LEU A 25 4.62 -7.89 -3.30
N LEU A 26 4.63 -7.36 -2.07
CA LEU A 26 5.78 -7.49 -1.17
C LEU A 26 6.11 -8.96 -0.92
N LYS A 27 5.11 -9.80 -0.64
CA LYS A 27 5.32 -11.24 -0.46
C LYS A 27 5.94 -11.89 -1.69
N ILE A 28 5.46 -11.57 -2.90
CA ILE A 28 6.00 -12.12 -4.16
C ILE A 28 7.45 -11.68 -4.39
N VAL A 29 7.77 -10.44 -4.04
CA VAL A 29 9.12 -9.91 -4.20
C VAL A 29 10.05 -10.51 -3.14
N ASP A 30 9.58 -10.76 -1.92
CA ASP A 30 10.37 -11.30 -0.81
C ASP A 30 10.58 -12.83 -0.91
N THR A 31 9.62 -13.58 -1.48
CA THR A 31 9.70 -15.05 -1.62
C THR A 31 10.64 -15.54 -2.72
N ARG A 32 11.29 -14.65 -3.48
CA ARG A 32 12.22 -15.06 -4.54
C ARG A 32 13.50 -15.64 -3.93
N PHE A 33 13.63 -16.96 -4.00
CA PHE A 33 14.79 -17.73 -3.56
C PHE A 33 16.07 -17.31 -4.31
N GLY A 34 17.09 -16.87 -3.57
CA GLY A 34 18.40 -16.47 -4.10
C GLY A 34 19.01 -15.28 -3.35
N LYS A 35 20.18 -14.81 -3.80
CA LYS A 35 20.76 -13.54 -3.29
C LYS A 35 19.86 -12.39 -3.70
N SER A 36 19.43 -11.59 -2.73
CA SER A 36 18.58 -10.44 -3.02
C SER A 36 19.32 -9.41 -3.87
N THR A 37 18.80 -9.09 -5.05
CA THR A 37 19.42 -8.14 -5.97
C THR A 37 19.23 -6.71 -5.46
N ALA A 38 20.11 -5.78 -5.86
CA ALA A 38 19.97 -4.37 -5.49
C ALA A 38 18.60 -3.80 -5.90
N ILE A 39 18.11 -4.18 -7.07
CA ILE A 39 16.78 -3.80 -7.57
C ILE A 39 15.69 -4.35 -6.65
N GLN A 40 15.76 -5.61 -6.25
CA GLN A 40 14.78 -6.22 -5.35
C GLN A 40 14.72 -5.49 -4.00
N LYS A 41 15.88 -5.13 -3.42
CA LYS A 41 15.95 -4.34 -2.18
C LYS A 41 15.32 -2.95 -2.35
N LEU A 42 15.60 -2.27 -3.47
CA LEU A 42 14.98 -0.98 -3.79
C LEU A 42 13.46 -1.11 -3.95
N THR A 43 12.99 -2.14 -4.66
CA THR A 43 11.56 -2.43 -4.84
C THR A 43 10.87 -2.71 -3.50
N ILE A 44 11.47 -3.54 -2.63
CA ILE A 44 10.95 -3.82 -1.28
C ILE A 44 10.85 -2.52 -0.46
N THR A 45 11.88 -1.68 -0.52
CA THR A 45 11.93 -0.41 0.21
C THR A 45 10.83 0.54 -0.27
N ALA A 46 10.66 0.67 -1.58
CA ALA A 46 9.62 1.51 -2.18
C ALA A 46 8.21 1.03 -1.81
N ILE A 47 7.95 -0.28 -1.86
CA ILE A 47 6.67 -0.87 -1.47
C ILE A 47 6.36 -0.59 0.02
N LYS A 48 7.35 -0.78 0.90
CA LYS A 48 7.18 -0.49 2.34
C LYS A 48 6.91 0.99 2.61
N ALA A 49 7.60 1.90 1.90
CA ALA A 49 7.37 3.33 2.03
C ALA A 49 5.95 3.73 1.59
N GLU A 50 5.45 3.17 0.47
CA GLU A 50 4.10 3.42 -0.02
C GLU A 50 3.03 2.89 0.95
N ILE A 51 3.23 1.69 1.52
CA ILE A 51 2.34 1.15 2.57
C ILE A 51 2.30 2.10 3.78
N GLY A 52 3.46 2.57 4.25
CA GLY A 52 3.53 3.52 5.37
C GLY A 52 2.82 4.85 5.07
N LEU A 53 2.94 5.36 3.85
CA LEU A 53 2.21 6.56 3.42
C LEU A 53 0.70 6.34 3.41
N ILE A 54 0.23 5.18 2.93
CA ILE A 54 -1.19 4.80 2.94
C ILE A 54 -1.71 4.71 4.37
N GLU A 55 -0.97 4.07 5.28
CA GLU A 55 -1.35 3.97 6.69
C GLU A 55 -1.45 5.34 7.35
N HIS A 56 -0.51 6.24 7.06
CA HIS A 56 -0.58 7.62 7.56
C HIS A 56 -1.81 8.37 7.01
N LYS A 57 -2.17 8.17 5.74
CA LYS A 57 -3.40 8.74 5.14
C LYS A 57 -4.66 8.17 5.75
N LEU A 58 -4.69 6.88 6.08
CA LEU A 58 -5.80 6.23 6.75
C LEU A 58 -5.96 6.75 8.18
N LYS A 59 -4.85 6.90 8.94
CA LYS A 59 -4.86 7.46 10.30
C LYS A 59 -5.26 8.92 10.35
N LYS A 60 -4.91 9.74 9.35
CA LYS A 60 -5.32 11.15 9.27
C LYS A 60 -6.81 11.37 8.94
N ARG A 61 -7.52 10.32 8.50
CA ARG A 61 -8.95 10.39 8.14
C ARG A 61 -9.86 9.74 9.17
N LEU A 62 -9.31 9.02 10.15
CA LEU A 62 -9.97 8.54 11.36
C LEU A 62 -9.95 9.66 12.41
#